data_AF-A0A8J5FAU2-F1
#
_entry.id   AF-A0A8J5FAU2-F1
#
_cell.length_a   1.000
_cell.length_b   1.000
_cell.length_c   1.000
_cell.angle_alpha   90.00
_cell.angle_beta   90.00
_cell.angle_gamma   90.00
#
_symmetry.space_group_name_H-M   'P 1'
#
loop_
_entity.id
_entity.type
_entity.pdbx_description
1 polymer ?
#
loop_
_entity_poly.entity_id
_entity_poly.type
_entity_poly.pdbx_seq_one_letter_code
_entity_poly.pdbx_strand_id
1 'polypeptide(L)'
;MALAGKLICSITGIDATGGFHLSLGAILEGLGYAAPPIMALLFILDDEVVKYSPHARAIRDVEDEELRSFFYGMSPWQFILIVTASSIGEELFYRVAVQGALAGMFLRGTELMKDAHGIACLTGMLPLFVPFAQAFAAVITATLTGSLYYVATAPKDPTYVVAPVLSSRTGREDLKKLFAVFYTAWNERRQMRKIYSPLLEGLLALYLGFEWIQTDNILAPMITHGIYSAVVLGHGLCKIHDHRRKLRQRIQQVRSEWKNAKS
;
A
#
# COMPACT_ATOMS: atom_id res chain seq x y z
N MET A 1 -5.61 5.51 -14.17
CA MET A 1 -5.36 4.06 -14.21
C MET A 1 -6.40 3.31 -15.05
N ALA A 2 -7.70 3.43 -14.76
CA ALA A 2 -8.76 2.75 -15.52
C ALA A 2 -8.69 2.91 -17.06
N LEU A 3 -8.43 4.14 -17.56
CA LEU A 3 -8.27 4.39 -19.01
C LEU A 3 -7.05 3.67 -19.61
N ALA A 4 -5.92 3.68 -18.90
CA ALA A 4 -4.72 2.97 -19.31
C ALA A 4 -4.94 1.45 -19.27
N GLY A 5 -5.65 0.95 -18.27
CA GLY A 5 -6.05 -0.46 -18.19
C GLY A 5 -6.92 -0.88 -19.37
N LYS A 6 -7.91 -0.06 -19.73
CA LYS A 6 -8.76 -0.29 -20.91
C LYS A 6 -7.96 -0.32 -22.21
N LEU A 7 -6.97 0.56 -22.36
CA LEU A 7 -6.08 0.57 -23.51
C LEU A 7 -5.26 -0.74 -23.59
N ILE A 8 -4.69 -1.18 -22.47
CA ILE A 8 -3.95 -2.46 -22.39
C ILE A 8 -4.87 -3.62 -22.76
N CYS A 9 -6.08 -3.71 -22.18
CA CYS A 9 -7.06 -4.76 -22.50
C CYS A 9 -7.42 -4.78 -23.99
N SER A 10 -7.56 -3.60 -24.60
CA SER A 10 -7.84 -3.47 -26.04
C SER A 10 -6.68 -3.96 -26.91
N ILE A 11 -5.43 -3.76 -26.49
CA ILE A 11 -4.24 -4.21 -27.24
C ILE A 11 -4.02 -5.71 -27.07
N THR A 12 -4.24 -6.25 -25.87
CA THR A 12 -4.00 -7.65 -25.54
C THR A 12 -5.16 -8.57 -25.92
N GLY A 13 -6.34 -8.00 -26.17
CA GLY A 13 -7.56 -8.73 -26.51
C GLY A 13 -8.19 -9.41 -25.29
N ILE A 14 -8.06 -8.80 -24.11
CA ILE A 14 -8.58 -9.32 -22.85
C ILE A 14 -9.88 -8.62 -22.51
N ASP A 15 -10.79 -9.37 -21.88
CA ASP A 15 -12.03 -8.81 -21.39
C ASP A 15 -11.76 -7.71 -20.36
N ALA A 16 -12.11 -6.47 -20.73
CA ALA A 16 -11.95 -5.30 -19.87
C ALA A 16 -12.91 -5.29 -18.67
N THR A 17 -13.90 -6.19 -18.65
CA THR A 17 -14.80 -6.35 -17.50
C THR A 17 -14.25 -7.30 -16.44
N GLY A 18 -13.24 -8.11 -16.77
CA GLY A 18 -12.54 -8.97 -15.81
C GLY A 18 -13.43 -10.00 -15.12
N GLY A 19 -14.47 -10.48 -15.81
CA GLY A 19 -15.45 -11.40 -15.23
C GLY A 19 -16.43 -10.74 -14.24
N PHE A 20 -16.63 -9.42 -14.32
CA PHE A 20 -17.52 -8.70 -13.42
C PHE A 20 -18.95 -9.27 -13.46
N HIS A 21 -19.37 -9.83 -12.34
CA HIS A 21 -20.75 -10.27 -12.14
C HIS A 21 -21.25 -9.85 -10.76
N LEU A 22 -22.32 -9.06 -10.74
CA LEU A 22 -22.93 -8.63 -9.47
C LEU A 22 -23.77 -9.78 -8.89
N SER A 23 -23.23 -10.48 -7.90
CA SER A 23 -23.94 -11.51 -7.14
C SER A 23 -23.77 -11.32 -5.64
N LEU A 24 -24.76 -11.77 -4.87
CA LEU A 24 -24.65 -11.82 -3.40
C LEU A 24 -23.47 -12.69 -2.96
N GLY A 25 -23.20 -13.78 -3.70
CA GLY A 25 -22.04 -14.65 -3.46
C GLY A 25 -20.71 -13.89 -3.57
N ALA A 26 -20.51 -13.13 -4.64
CA ALA A 26 -19.29 -12.35 -4.84
C ALA A 26 -19.10 -11.25 -3.78
N ILE A 27 -20.19 -10.66 -3.29
CA ILE A 27 -20.13 -9.71 -2.17
C ILE A 27 -19.70 -10.41 -0.88
N LEU A 28 -20.29 -11.58 -0.57
CA LEU A 28 -19.95 -12.35 0.62
C LEU A 28 -18.52 -12.90 0.57
N GLU A 29 -18.07 -13.34 -0.60
CA GLU A 29 -16.69 -13.76 -0.84
C GLU A 29 -15.74 -12.60 -0.61
N GLY A 30 -15.95 -11.45 -1.25
CA GLY A 30 -15.12 -10.26 -1.02
C GLY A 30 -15.10 -9.81 0.44
N LEU A 31 -16.24 -9.86 1.15
CA LEU A 31 -16.27 -9.60 2.60
C LEU A 31 -15.47 -10.63 3.41
N GLY A 32 -15.51 -11.90 3.01
CA GLY A 32 -14.76 -12.98 3.62
C GLY A 32 -13.24 -12.83 3.41
N TYR A 33 -12.82 -12.52 2.18
CA TYR A 33 -11.42 -12.25 1.82
C TYR A 33 -10.91 -10.93 2.39
N ALA A 34 -11.78 -9.97 2.72
CA ALA A 34 -11.38 -8.77 3.44
C ALA A 34 -10.94 -9.04 4.88
N ALA A 35 -11.46 -10.08 5.54
CA ALA A 35 -11.20 -10.29 6.96
C ALA A 35 -9.70 -10.57 7.28
N PRO A 36 -8.98 -11.48 6.60
CA PRO A 36 -7.56 -11.73 6.87
C PRO A 36 -6.65 -10.48 6.74
N PRO A 37 -6.67 -9.70 5.64
CA PRO A 37 -5.80 -8.53 5.52
C PRO A 37 -6.17 -7.44 6.54
N ILE A 38 -7.45 -7.25 6.85
CA ILE A 38 -7.87 -6.29 7.88
C ILE A 38 -7.38 -6.72 9.27
N MET A 39 -7.54 -7.99 9.63
CA MET A 39 -7.09 -8.51 10.92
C MET A 39 -5.57 -8.39 11.06
N ALA A 40 -4.82 -8.73 10.02
CA ALA A 40 -3.38 -8.58 10.00
C ALA A 40 -2.95 -7.11 10.15
N LEU A 41 -3.62 -6.20 9.44
CA LEU A 41 -3.36 -4.77 9.53
C LEU A 41 -3.66 -4.23 10.92
N LEU A 42 -4.84 -4.50 11.47
CA LEU A 42 -5.23 -4.02 12.81
C LEU A 42 -4.27 -4.54 13.88
N PHE A 43 -3.78 -5.78 13.75
CA PHE A 43 -2.76 -6.33 14.63
C PHE A 43 -1.41 -5.60 14.49
N ILE A 44 -0.97 -5.30 13.26
CA ILE A 44 0.29 -4.57 13.02
C ILE A 44 0.19 -3.13 13.55
N LEU A 45 -0.98 -2.49 13.44
CA LEU A 45 -1.19 -1.10 13.85
C LEU A 45 -1.46 -0.93 15.35
N ASP A 46 -1.68 -2.02 16.09
CA ASP A 46 -1.92 -1.99 17.53
C ASP A 46 -0.77 -1.27 18.27
N ASP A 47 -1.14 -0.35 19.17
CA ASP A 47 -0.21 0.42 19.96
C ASP A 47 0.73 -0.46 20.79
N GLU A 48 0.28 -1.62 21.27
CA GLU A 48 1.14 -2.56 21.98
C GLU A 48 2.19 -3.17 21.06
N VAL A 49 1.79 -3.64 19.88
CA VAL A 49 2.72 -4.23 18.90
C VAL A 49 3.73 -3.20 18.40
N VAL A 50 3.29 -1.96 18.15
CA VAL A 50 4.16 -0.89 17.67
C VAL A 50 5.16 -0.39 18.72
N LYS A 51 4.88 -0.56 20.02
CA LYS A 51 5.86 -0.26 21.08
C LYS A 51 7.06 -1.20 21.00
N TYR A 52 6.83 -2.48 20.74
CA TYR A 52 7.87 -3.51 20.75
C TYR A 52 8.49 -3.80 19.39
N SER A 53 7.75 -3.62 18.29
CA SER A 53 8.24 -3.91 16.93
C SER A 53 8.62 -2.63 16.18
N PRO A 54 9.91 -2.43 15.85
CA PRO A 54 10.34 -1.31 15.01
C PRO A 54 9.78 -1.42 13.58
N HIS A 55 9.47 -2.62 13.10
CA HIS A 55 8.89 -2.87 11.78
C HIS A 55 7.43 -2.41 11.71
N ALA A 56 6.62 -2.78 12.70
CA ALA A 56 5.23 -2.32 12.82
C ALA A 56 5.16 -0.80 12.96
N ARG A 57 6.11 -0.21 13.69
CA ARG A 57 6.26 1.24 13.78
C ARG A 57 6.54 1.89 12.43
N ALA A 58 7.45 1.31 11.65
CA ALA A 58 7.78 1.84 10.33
C ALA A 58 6.55 1.84 9.40
N ILE A 59 5.76 0.76 9.40
CA ILE A 59 4.52 0.67 8.61
C ILE A 59 3.52 1.74 9.05
N ARG A 60 3.20 1.80 10.34
CA ARG A 60 2.25 2.78 10.89
C ARG A 60 2.68 4.21 10.61
N ASP A 61 3.97 4.50 10.71
CA ASP A 61 4.51 5.83 10.48
C ASP A 61 4.37 6.26 9.01
N VAL A 62 4.50 5.34 8.04
CA VAL A 62 4.25 5.65 6.61
C VAL A 62 2.78 5.95 6.39
N GLU A 63 1.91 5.07 6.89
CA GLU A 63 0.47 5.27 6.78
C GLU A 63 0.07 6.61 7.40
N ASP A 64 0.42 6.88 8.65
CA ASP A 64 0.06 8.14 9.31
C ASP A 64 0.57 9.40 8.56
N GLU A 65 1.74 9.34 7.90
CA GLU A 65 2.34 10.48 7.21
C GLU A 65 1.74 10.71 5.81
N GLU A 66 1.57 9.65 5.01
CA GLU A 66 0.92 9.72 3.70
C GLU A 66 -0.55 10.12 3.83
N LEU A 67 -1.28 9.47 4.76
CA LEU A 67 -2.69 9.75 5.04
C LEU A 67 -2.90 11.19 5.51
N ARG A 68 -2.02 11.70 6.38
CA ARG A 68 -2.16 13.05 6.93
C ARG A 68 -2.02 14.12 5.87
N SER A 69 -1.15 13.91 4.87
CA SER A 69 -0.98 14.84 3.77
C SER A 69 -2.17 14.85 2.82
N PHE A 70 -2.75 13.67 2.55
CA PHE A 70 -3.79 13.48 1.53
C PHE A 70 -5.20 13.84 2.01
N PHE A 71 -5.54 13.53 3.26
CA PHE A 71 -6.90 13.72 3.79
C PHE A 71 -7.09 14.97 4.64
N TYR A 72 -6.08 15.85 4.70
CA TYR A 72 -6.17 17.07 5.49
C TYR A 72 -7.31 17.98 4.97
N GLY A 73 -8.40 18.06 5.75
CA GLY A 73 -9.55 18.93 5.44
C GLY A 73 -10.64 18.30 4.57
N MET A 74 -10.57 17.00 4.29
CA MET A 74 -11.55 16.29 3.46
C MET A 74 -12.82 15.90 4.25
N SER A 75 -13.98 15.94 3.60
CA SER A 75 -15.25 15.45 4.17
C SER A 75 -15.38 13.92 4.11
N PRO A 76 -16.18 13.28 4.98
CA PRO A 76 -16.40 11.83 4.94
C PRO A 76 -16.95 11.31 3.60
N TRP A 77 -17.76 12.11 2.89
CA TRP A 77 -18.28 11.74 1.58
C TRP A 77 -17.20 11.75 0.49
N GLN A 78 -16.34 12.78 0.49
CA GLN A 78 -15.19 12.82 -0.41
C GLN A 78 -14.24 11.66 -0.16
N PHE A 79 -14.04 11.30 1.11
CA PHE A 79 -13.27 10.11 1.50
C PHE A 79 -13.84 8.83 0.85
N ILE A 80 -15.13 8.54 1.07
CA ILE A 80 -15.76 7.33 0.52
C ILE A 80 -15.65 7.30 -1.01
N LEU A 81 -15.86 8.43 -1.68
CA LEU A 81 -15.78 8.51 -3.14
C LEU A 81 -14.37 8.26 -3.66
N ILE A 82 -13.34 8.83 -3.02
CA ILE A 82 -11.95 8.63 -3.45
C ILE A 82 -11.50 7.19 -3.22
N VAL A 83 -11.81 6.62 -2.05
CA VAL A 83 -11.48 5.23 -1.75
C VAL A 83 -12.13 4.29 -2.76
N THR A 84 -13.42 4.46 -3.00
CA THR A 84 -14.15 3.64 -3.97
C THR A 84 -13.56 3.77 -5.38
N ALA A 85 -13.25 5.00 -5.81
CA ALA A 85 -12.68 5.24 -7.13
C ALA A 85 -11.25 4.70 -7.29
N SER A 86 -10.41 4.81 -6.25
CA SER A 86 -9.04 4.27 -6.23
C SER A 86 -9.08 2.74 -6.27
N SER A 87 -9.88 2.09 -5.41
CA SER A 87 -9.96 0.63 -5.39
C SER A 87 -10.46 0.07 -6.73
N ILE A 88 -11.54 0.60 -7.30
CA ILE A 88 -12.02 0.17 -8.63
C ILE A 88 -10.95 0.41 -9.71
N GLY A 89 -10.33 1.59 -9.71
CA GLY A 89 -9.36 1.97 -10.73
C GLY A 89 -8.07 1.15 -10.69
N GLU A 90 -7.60 0.80 -9.50
CA GLU A 90 -6.41 -0.02 -9.26
C GLU A 90 -6.69 -1.51 -9.53
N GLU A 91 -7.84 -2.04 -9.11
CA GLU A 91 -8.25 -3.42 -9.43
C GLU A 91 -8.31 -3.64 -10.94
N LEU A 92 -9.01 -2.76 -11.67
CA LEU A 92 -9.12 -2.86 -13.13
C LEU A 92 -7.75 -2.75 -13.83
N PHE A 93 -6.84 -1.94 -13.29
CA PHE A 93 -5.52 -1.78 -13.89
C PHE A 93 -4.61 -2.98 -13.60
N TYR A 94 -4.39 -3.30 -12.33
CA TYR A 94 -3.42 -4.34 -11.98
C TYR A 94 -3.93 -5.74 -12.25
N ARG A 95 -5.22 -6.04 -12.01
CA ARG A 95 -5.71 -7.42 -12.06
C ARG A 95 -6.21 -7.71 -13.46
N VAL A 96 -7.20 -6.95 -13.91
CA VAL A 96 -7.81 -7.17 -15.23
C VAL A 96 -6.79 -6.90 -16.35
N ALA A 97 -6.16 -5.72 -16.35
CA ALA A 97 -5.28 -5.35 -17.44
C ALA A 97 -3.88 -5.99 -17.36
N VAL A 98 -3.16 -5.83 -16.24
CA VAL A 98 -1.76 -6.32 -16.14
C VAL A 98 -1.70 -7.82 -15.89
N GLN A 99 -2.32 -8.32 -14.81
CA GLN A 99 -2.29 -9.75 -14.48
C GLN A 99 -3.01 -10.57 -15.56
N GLY A 100 -4.15 -10.11 -16.06
CA GLY A 100 -4.82 -10.72 -17.20
C GLY A 100 -3.92 -10.80 -18.43
N ALA A 101 -3.25 -9.69 -18.81
CA ALA A 101 -2.32 -9.66 -19.95
C ALA A 101 -1.19 -10.67 -19.81
N LEU A 102 -0.56 -10.71 -18.64
CA LEU A 102 0.52 -11.64 -18.35
C LEU A 102 0.03 -13.09 -18.41
N ALA A 103 -1.12 -13.40 -17.81
CA ALA A 103 -1.71 -14.73 -17.86
C ALA A 103 -2.02 -15.17 -19.30
N GLY A 104 -2.62 -14.28 -20.10
CA GLY A 104 -2.92 -14.53 -21.52
C GLY A 104 -1.66 -14.75 -22.36
N MET A 105 -0.59 -13.98 -22.11
CA MET A 105 0.71 -14.16 -22.76
C MET A 105 1.34 -15.52 -22.42
N PHE A 106 1.30 -15.94 -21.15
CA PHE A 106 1.85 -17.22 -20.72
C PHE A 106 1.09 -18.41 -21.32
N LEU A 107 -0.24 -18.34 -21.37
CA LEU A 107 -1.06 -19.38 -21.99
C LEU A 107 -0.79 -19.49 -23.49
N ARG A 108 -0.79 -18.37 -24.23
CA ARG A 108 -0.47 -18.36 -25.68
C ARG A 108 0.96 -18.80 -25.98
N GLY A 109 1.93 -18.38 -25.16
CA GLY A 109 3.33 -18.81 -25.31
C GLY A 109 3.50 -20.32 -25.13
N THR A 110 2.69 -20.93 -24.26
CA THR A 110 2.69 -22.39 -24.08
C THR A 110 2.13 -23.12 -25.30
N GLU A 111 1.05 -22.61 -25.91
CA GLU A 111 0.49 -23.20 -27.14
C GLU A 111 1.51 -23.14 -28.29
N LEU A 112 2.22 -22.02 -28.44
CA LEU A 112 3.29 -21.88 -29.43
C LEU A 112 4.45 -22.87 -29.19
N MET A 113 4.78 -23.15 -27.93
CA MET A 113 5.83 -24.11 -27.57
C MET A 113 5.43 -25.57 -27.79
N LYS A 114 4.13 -25.90 -27.81
CA LYS A 114 3.67 -27.26 -28.14
C LYS A 114 4.09 -27.67 -29.56
N ASP A 115 4.09 -26.73 -30.51
CA ASP A 115 4.56 -26.98 -31.88
C ASP A 115 6.10 -27.04 -31.99
N ALA A 116 6.82 -26.48 -31.01
CA ALA A 116 8.28 -26.38 -30.99
C ALA A 116 8.94 -27.45 -30.09
N HIS A 117 8.44 -28.69 -30.09
CA HIS A 117 8.96 -29.81 -29.28
C HIS A 117 10.50 -30.00 -29.35
N GLY A 118 11.15 -29.56 -30.44
CA GLY A 118 12.61 -29.59 -30.57
C GLY A 118 13.39 -28.46 -29.84
N ILE A 119 12.78 -27.29 -29.60
CA ILE A 119 13.45 -26.12 -28.99
C ILE A 119 13.40 -26.15 -27.45
N ALA A 120 12.36 -26.78 -26.88
CA ALA A 120 12.20 -26.93 -25.44
C ALA A 120 13.32 -27.78 -24.79
N CYS A 121 13.88 -28.76 -25.51
CA CYS A 121 15.04 -29.53 -25.04
C CYS A 121 16.36 -28.72 -25.01
N LEU A 122 16.48 -27.65 -25.82
CA LEU A 122 17.73 -26.89 -25.94
C LEU A 122 17.89 -25.83 -24.86
N THR A 123 16.78 -25.35 -24.28
CA THR A 123 16.77 -24.24 -23.33
C THR A 123 16.70 -24.69 -21.87
N GLY A 124 16.39 -25.97 -21.59
CA GLY A 124 16.29 -26.50 -20.22
C GLY A 124 15.24 -25.80 -19.35
N MET A 125 14.46 -24.87 -19.92
CA MET A 125 13.36 -24.21 -19.25
C MET A 125 12.17 -25.15 -19.29
N LEU A 126 11.84 -25.77 -18.15
CA LEU A 126 10.57 -26.46 -17.95
C LEU A 126 9.41 -25.59 -18.50
N PRO A 127 8.35 -26.18 -19.07
CA PRO A 127 7.14 -25.43 -19.41
C PRO A 127 6.47 -25.00 -18.11
N LEU A 128 6.94 -23.89 -17.54
CA LEU A 128 6.52 -23.28 -16.27
C LEU A 128 5.06 -22.79 -16.28
N PHE A 129 4.34 -22.98 -17.39
CA PHE A 129 3.29 -22.05 -17.76
C PHE A 129 1.85 -22.58 -17.67
N VAL A 130 1.56 -23.89 -17.60
CA VAL A 130 0.13 -24.29 -17.68
C VAL A 130 -0.59 -24.31 -16.32
N PRO A 131 -0.15 -25.04 -15.28
CA PRO A 131 -0.88 -25.04 -14.01
C PRO A 131 -0.65 -23.77 -13.19
N PHE A 132 0.38 -22.98 -13.52
CA PHE A 132 0.81 -21.84 -12.70
C PHE A 132 0.84 -20.49 -13.45
N ALA A 133 0.43 -20.39 -14.72
CA ALA A 133 0.44 -19.11 -15.47
C ALA A 133 -0.24 -17.97 -14.70
N GLN A 134 -1.41 -18.25 -14.12
CA GLN A 134 -2.15 -17.28 -13.34
C GLN A 134 -1.42 -16.91 -12.04
N ALA A 135 -0.83 -17.89 -11.35
CA ALA A 135 -0.03 -17.65 -10.14
C ALA A 135 1.24 -16.82 -10.45
N PHE A 136 1.95 -17.12 -11.54
CA PHE A 136 3.08 -16.33 -12.00
C PHE A 136 2.68 -14.92 -12.41
N ALA A 137 1.55 -14.77 -13.11
CA ALA A 137 1.00 -13.47 -13.45
C ALA A 137 0.66 -12.65 -12.20
N ALA A 138 0.08 -13.27 -11.17
CA ALA A 138 -0.19 -12.63 -9.89
C ALA A 138 1.11 -12.21 -9.18
N VAL A 139 2.13 -13.07 -9.14
CA VAL A 139 3.44 -12.76 -8.53
C VAL A 139 4.15 -11.62 -9.25
N ILE A 140 4.18 -11.63 -10.59
CA ILE A 140 4.81 -10.56 -11.38
C ILE A 140 4.04 -9.26 -11.19
N THR A 141 2.71 -9.30 -11.20
CA THR A 141 1.85 -8.12 -10.97
C THR A 141 2.05 -7.54 -9.57
N ALA A 142 2.12 -8.39 -8.55
CA ALA A 142 2.41 -7.99 -7.18
C ALA A 142 3.80 -7.36 -7.04
N THR A 143 4.80 -7.95 -7.69
CA THR A 143 6.18 -7.43 -7.72
C THR A 143 6.23 -6.07 -8.42
N LEU A 144 5.51 -5.92 -9.54
CA LEU A 144 5.39 -4.65 -10.26
C LEU A 144 4.70 -3.60 -9.39
N THR A 145 3.61 -3.97 -8.71
CA THR A 145 2.85 -3.09 -7.81
C THR A 145 3.74 -2.60 -6.68
N GLY A 146 4.41 -3.50 -5.95
CA GLY A 146 5.37 -3.14 -4.90
C GLY A 146 6.52 -2.28 -5.44
N SER A 147 7.02 -2.55 -6.64
CA SER A 147 8.09 -1.74 -7.26
C SER A 147 7.61 -0.32 -7.62
N LEU A 148 6.38 -0.17 -8.13
CA LEU A 148 5.79 1.13 -8.43
C LEU A 148 5.55 1.95 -7.16
N TYR A 149 5.04 1.31 -6.10
CA TYR A 149 4.91 1.94 -4.80
C TYR A 149 6.27 2.33 -4.23
N TYR A 150 7.31 1.50 -4.36
CA TYR A 150 8.66 1.86 -3.95
C TYR A 150 9.17 3.14 -4.64
N VAL A 151 8.90 3.30 -5.94
CA VAL A 151 9.27 4.53 -6.67
C VAL A 151 8.41 5.72 -6.23
N ALA A 152 7.12 5.52 -5.97
CA ALA A 152 6.19 6.57 -5.60
C ALA A 152 6.39 7.09 -4.17
N THR A 153 6.66 6.19 -3.22
CA THR A 153 6.79 6.49 -1.79
C THR A 153 8.25 6.65 -1.35
N ALA A 154 9.22 6.42 -2.25
CA ALA A 154 10.64 6.63 -1.98
C ALA A 154 10.89 8.06 -1.46
N PRO A 155 11.37 8.19 -0.20
CA PRO A 155 11.62 9.50 0.38
C PRO A 155 12.70 10.25 -0.42
N LYS A 156 12.40 11.45 -0.93
CA LYS A 156 13.38 12.33 -1.59
C LYS A 156 14.38 12.89 -0.58
N ASP A 157 15.67 12.81 -0.87
CA ASP A 157 16.71 13.22 0.07
C ASP A 157 16.52 14.69 0.52
N PRO A 158 16.67 14.97 1.84
CA PRO A 158 16.46 16.31 2.34
C PRO A 158 17.52 17.26 1.78
N THR A 159 17.09 18.33 1.14
CA THR A 159 17.98 19.33 0.53
C THR A 159 18.77 20.12 1.58
N TYR A 160 18.24 20.25 2.79
CA TYR A 160 18.86 20.98 3.88
C TYR A 160 18.67 20.27 5.22
N VAL A 161 19.74 20.18 6.01
CA VAL A 161 19.67 19.73 7.40
C VAL A 161 20.02 20.92 8.29
N VAL A 162 19.04 21.40 9.06
CA VAL A 162 19.22 22.52 9.98
C VAL A 162 19.77 21.99 11.29
N ALA A 163 21.01 22.34 11.61
CA ALA A 163 21.63 22.03 12.90
C ALA A 163 21.79 23.31 13.74
N PRO A 164 21.49 23.28 15.05
CA PRO A 164 21.69 24.43 15.92
C PRO A 164 23.19 24.75 16.06
N VAL A 165 23.53 26.04 15.97
CA VAL A 165 24.92 26.51 16.13
C VAL A 165 25.19 26.72 17.62
N LEU A 166 26.08 25.91 18.19
CA LEU A 166 26.57 26.06 19.56
C LEU A 166 27.98 26.69 19.56
N SER A 167 28.21 27.66 20.45
CA SER A 167 29.47 28.40 20.57
C SER A 167 30.55 27.67 21.39
N SER A 168 30.17 26.72 22.25
CA SER A 168 31.10 25.98 23.11
C SER A 168 31.67 24.73 22.43
N ARG A 169 32.98 24.47 22.62
CA ARG A 169 33.69 23.32 22.03
C ARG A 169 33.17 21.97 22.55
N THR A 170 32.91 21.85 23.85
CA THR A 170 32.30 20.66 24.47
C THR A 170 30.85 20.47 24.01
N GLY A 171 30.07 21.54 23.97
CA GLY A 171 28.69 21.49 23.45
C GLY A 171 28.64 21.06 21.98
N ARG A 172 29.66 21.41 21.18
CA ARG A 172 29.78 21.01 19.78
C ARG A 172 30.11 19.52 19.60
N GLU A 173 30.90 18.94 20.50
CA GLU A 173 31.22 17.51 20.50
C GLU A 173 30.04 16.65 20.97
N ASP A 174 29.33 17.08 22.02
CA ASP A 174 28.12 16.40 22.50
C ASP A 174 26.97 16.51 21.49
N LEU A 175 26.80 17.67 20.84
CA LEU A 175 25.86 17.84 19.74
C LEU A 175 26.23 16.96 18.55
N LYS A 176 27.53 16.81 18.21
CA LYS A 176 27.96 15.88 17.15
C LYS A 176 27.59 14.44 17.49
N LYS A 177 27.75 14.00 18.73
CA LYS A 177 27.35 12.66 19.18
C LYS A 177 25.83 12.48 19.13
N LEU A 178 25.07 13.44 19.66
CA LEU A 178 23.61 13.43 19.62
C LEU A 178 23.08 13.47 18.19
N PHE A 179 23.69 14.29 17.34
CA PHE A 179 23.34 14.39 15.93
C PHE A 179 23.70 13.10 15.18
N ALA A 180 24.84 12.47 15.47
CA ALA A 180 25.19 11.19 14.90
C ALA A 180 24.17 10.11 15.29
N VAL A 181 23.81 10.01 16.58
CA VAL A 181 22.80 9.06 17.09
C VAL A 181 21.42 9.35 16.51
N PHE A 182 21.04 10.62 16.44
CA PHE A 182 19.77 11.05 15.85
C PHE A 182 19.74 10.77 14.35
N TYR A 183 20.83 11.07 13.64
CA TYR A 183 20.96 10.88 12.20
C TYR A 183 20.94 9.40 11.82
N THR A 184 21.62 8.54 12.58
CA THR A 184 21.57 7.09 12.35
C THR A 184 20.16 6.55 12.60
N ALA A 185 19.53 6.93 13.72
CA ALA A 185 18.15 6.52 14.03
C ALA A 185 17.13 7.07 13.00
N TRP A 186 17.34 8.29 12.51
CA TRP A 186 16.49 8.92 11.50
C TRP A 186 16.65 8.24 10.14
N ASN A 187 17.88 7.98 9.72
CA ASN A 187 18.17 7.29 8.48
C ASN A 187 17.64 5.84 8.52
N GLU A 188 17.84 5.14 9.63
CA GLU A 188 17.32 3.78 9.83
C GLU A 188 15.80 3.75 9.68
N ARG A 189 15.07 4.62 10.40
CA ARG A 189 13.60 4.72 10.25
C ARG A 189 13.19 4.97 8.79
N ARG A 190 13.91 5.84 8.09
CA ARG A 190 13.63 6.17 6.69
C ARG A 190 13.87 4.97 5.76
N GLN A 191 14.95 4.22 5.96
CA GLN A 191 15.21 2.98 5.20
C GLN A 191 14.12 1.95 5.46
N MET A 192 13.71 1.76 6.71
CA MET A 192 12.65 0.82 7.07
C MET A 192 11.34 1.18 6.38
N ARG A 193 10.94 2.46 6.41
CA ARG A 193 9.75 2.94 5.70
C ARG A 193 9.80 2.66 4.20
N LYS A 194 10.95 2.92 3.59
CA LYS A 194 11.20 2.70 2.16
C LYS A 194 11.05 1.23 1.74
N ILE A 195 11.28 0.29 2.66
CA ILE A 195 11.22 -1.15 2.38
C ILE A 195 9.83 -1.70 2.74
N TYR A 196 9.31 -1.40 3.93
CA TYR A 196 8.12 -2.07 4.45
C TYR A 196 6.80 -1.59 3.84
N SER A 197 6.68 -0.31 3.48
CA SER A 197 5.45 0.18 2.83
C SER A 197 5.25 -0.47 1.45
N PRO A 198 6.23 -0.43 0.53
CA PRO A 198 6.09 -1.08 -0.77
C PRO A 198 5.97 -2.61 -0.68
N LEU A 199 6.60 -3.21 0.33
CA LEU A 199 6.47 -4.64 0.62
C LEU A 199 5.05 -5.01 1.05
N LEU A 200 4.43 -4.21 1.93
CA LEU A 200 3.05 -4.43 2.38
C LEU A 200 2.07 -4.32 1.20
N GLU A 201 2.22 -3.28 0.37
CA GLU A 201 1.41 -3.10 -0.85
C GLU A 201 1.62 -4.24 -1.85
N GLY A 202 2.86 -4.73 -1.99
CA GLY A 202 3.18 -5.89 -2.82
C GLY A 202 2.54 -7.19 -2.30
N LEU A 203 2.56 -7.43 -0.98
CA LEU A 203 1.91 -8.60 -0.36
C LEU A 203 0.38 -8.52 -0.46
N LEU A 204 -0.20 -7.34 -0.29
CA LEU A 204 -1.63 -7.12 -0.51
C LEU A 204 -2.00 -7.35 -1.98
N ALA A 205 -1.21 -6.82 -2.92
CA ALA A 205 -1.42 -7.04 -4.35
C ALA A 205 -1.32 -8.54 -4.71
N LEU A 206 -0.42 -9.28 -4.07
CA LEU A 206 -0.32 -10.73 -4.24
C LEU A 206 -1.58 -11.44 -3.73
N TYR A 207 -2.05 -11.06 -2.54
CA TYR A 207 -3.27 -11.60 -1.93
C TYR A 207 -4.50 -11.37 -2.84
N LEU A 208 -4.70 -10.13 -3.29
CA LEU A 208 -5.78 -9.75 -4.20
C LEU A 208 -5.67 -10.46 -5.56
N GLY A 209 -4.44 -10.68 -6.03
CA GLY A 209 -4.17 -11.45 -7.25
C GLY A 209 -4.62 -12.91 -7.14
N PHE A 210 -4.40 -13.55 -5.97
CA PHE A 210 -4.90 -14.90 -5.69
C PHE A 210 -6.40 -14.95 -5.44
N GLU A 211 -6.96 -13.94 -4.76
CA GLU A 211 -8.41 -13.81 -4.56
C GLU A 211 -9.14 -13.78 -5.91
N TRP A 212 -8.63 -13.01 -6.88
CA TRP A 212 -9.23 -12.97 -8.22
C TRP A 212 -9.17 -14.33 -8.93
N ILE A 213 -8.06 -15.06 -8.78
CA ILE A 213 -7.91 -16.41 -9.37
C ILE A 213 -8.92 -17.40 -8.76
N GLN A 214 -9.21 -17.28 -7.46
CA GLN A 214 -10.12 -18.21 -6.77
C GLN A 214 -11.60 -17.88 -6.98
N THR A 215 -11.93 -16.59 -7.06
CA THR A 215 -13.33 -16.11 -7.18
C THR A 215 -13.78 -15.97 -8.62
N ASP A 216 -12.83 -15.85 -9.56
CA ASP A 216 -13.06 -15.54 -10.98
C ASP A 216 -13.96 -14.30 -11.19
N ASN A 217 -13.99 -13.40 -10.20
CA ASN A 217 -14.84 -12.23 -10.21
C ASN A 217 -14.11 -11.04 -9.62
N ILE A 218 -13.85 -10.03 -10.45
CA ILE A 218 -13.13 -8.83 -10.03
C ILE A 218 -13.84 -8.03 -8.92
N LEU A 219 -15.15 -8.24 -8.72
CA LEU A 219 -15.90 -7.59 -7.65
C LEU A 219 -15.37 -7.95 -6.25
N ALA A 220 -14.90 -9.19 -6.04
CA ALA A 220 -14.38 -9.61 -4.74
C ALA A 220 -13.10 -8.83 -4.36
N PRO A 221 -12.04 -8.81 -5.20
CA PRO A 221 -10.86 -7.96 -4.98
C PRO A 221 -11.18 -6.48 -4.82
N MET A 222 -12.18 -5.94 -5.54
CA MET A 222 -12.61 -4.54 -5.40
C MET A 222 -13.17 -4.25 -4.00
N ILE A 223 -13.97 -5.17 -3.47
CA ILE A 223 -14.54 -5.06 -2.13
C ILE A 223 -13.42 -5.22 -1.09
N THR A 224 -12.58 -6.25 -1.23
CA THR A 224 -11.46 -6.52 -0.31
C THR A 224 -10.51 -5.33 -0.23
N HIS A 225 -10.06 -4.83 -1.37
CA HIS A 225 -9.20 -3.65 -1.44
C HIS A 225 -9.91 -2.41 -0.91
N GLY A 226 -11.17 -2.17 -1.30
CA GLY A 226 -11.95 -1.04 -0.83
C GLY A 226 -12.11 -0.97 0.68
N ILE A 227 -12.39 -2.11 1.32
CA ILE A 227 -12.51 -2.17 2.79
C ILE A 227 -11.12 -2.02 3.44
N TYR A 228 -10.09 -2.67 2.91
CA TYR A 228 -8.72 -2.51 3.40
C TYR A 228 -8.31 -1.03 3.40
N SER A 229 -8.44 -0.35 2.26
CA SER A 229 -8.14 1.07 2.14
C SER A 229 -9.03 1.91 3.07
N ALA A 230 -10.33 1.63 3.16
CA ALA A 230 -11.22 2.35 4.07
C ALA A 230 -10.78 2.22 5.54
N VAL A 231 -10.30 1.06 5.97
CA VAL A 231 -9.81 0.81 7.32
C VAL A 231 -8.48 1.51 7.58
N VAL A 232 -7.47 1.34 6.70
CA VAL A 232 -6.16 2.00 6.80
C VAL A 232 -6.35 3.51 6.89
N LEU A 233 -7.02 4.09 5.89
CA LEU A 233 -7.15 5.52 5.74
C LEU A 233 -8.13 6.11 6.78
N GLY A 234 -9.17 5.36 7.15
CA GLY A 234 -10.15 5.74 8.16
C GLY A 234 -9.58 5.78 9.58
N HIS A 235 -8.71 4.81 9.92
CA HIS A 235 -8.00 4.80 11.19
C HIS A 235 -7.08 6.02 11.33
N GLY A 236 -6.31 6.36 10.28
CA GLY A 236 -5.48 7.56 10.24
C GLY A 236 -6.30 8.85 10.40
N LEU A 237 -7.43 8.96 9.71
CA LEU A 237 -8.36 10.10 9.83
C LEU A 237 -8.89 10.29 11.26
N CYS A 238 -9.33 9.21 11.91
CA CYS A 238 -9.81 9.26 13.29
C CYS A 238 -8.74 9.78 14.24
N LYS A 239 -7.50 9.32 14.07
CA LYS A 239 -6.34 9.71 14.89
C LYS A 239 -5.97 11.18 14.72
N ILE A 240 -6.04 11.70 13.49
CA ILE A 240 -5.83 13.13 13.20
C ILE A 240 -6.90 13.98 13.88
N HIS A 241 -8.16 13.56 13.81
CA HIS A 241 -9.26 14.26 14.45
C HIS A 241 -9.10 14.31 15.97
N ASP A 242 -8.71 13.19 16.59
CA ASP A 242 -8.46 13.10 18.03
C ASP A 242 -7.29 13.99 18.48
N HIS A 243 -6.16 13.98 17.75
CA HIS A 243 -5.04 14.89 18.01
C HIS A 243 -5.47 16.36 17.95
N ARG A 244 -6.32 16.72 16.99
CA ARG A 244 -6.83 18.09 16.85
C ARG A 244 -7.76 18.49 17.99
N ARG A 245 -8.55 17.54 18.51
CA ARG A 245 -9.41 17.74 19.67
C ARG A 245 -8.57 17.97 20.93
N LYS A 246 -7.58 17.12 21.18
CA LYS A 246 -6.64 17.24 22.31
C LYS A 246 -5.84 18.54 22.26
N LEU A 247 -5.35 18.94 21.08
CA LEU A 247 -4.64 20.20 20.91
C LEU A 247 -5.53 21.41 21.23
N ARG A 248 -6.78 21.41 20.75
CA ARG A 248 -7.75 22.48 21.06
C ARG A 248 -8.04 22.56 22.56
N GLN A 249 -8.20 21.42 23.22
CA GLN A 249 -8.38 21.36 24.67
C GLN A 249 -7.17 21.92 25.43
N ARG A 250 -5.93 21.56 25.03
CA ARG A 250 -4.71 22.10 25.63
C ARG A 250 -4.58 23.62 25.44
N ILE A 251 -4.89 24.13 24.25
CA ILE A 251 -4.87 25.58 23.98
C ILE A 251 -5.91 26.29 24.85
N GLN A 252 -7.12 25.73 24.99
CA GLN A 252 -8.15 26.27 25.86
C GLN A 252 -7.73 26.27 27.33
N GLN A 253 -7.12 25.19 27.80
CA GLN A 253 -6.60 25.04 29.16
C GLN A 253 -5.51 26.08 29.45
N VAL A 254 -4.49 26.18 28.60
CA VAL A 254 -3.42 27.19 28.75
C VAL A 254 -3.99 28.61 28.73
N ARG A 255 -4.99 28.88 27.88
CA ARG A 255 -5.66 30.18 27.83
C ARG A 255 -6.45 30.48 29.11
N SER A 256 -7.07 29.48 29.75
CA SER A 256 -7.74 29.65 31.03
C SER A 256 -6.74 29.84 32.18
N GLU A 257 -5.66 29.07 32.22
CA GLU A 257 -4.59 29.20 33.22
C GLU A 257 -3.92 30.58 33.14
N TRP A 258 -3.65 31.07 31.93
CA TRP A 258 -3.11 32.41 31.72
C TRP A 258 -4.07 33.53 32.16
N LYS A 259 -5.38 33.36 31.97
CA LYS A 259 -6.38 34.31 32.48
C LYS A 259 -6.45 34.31 34.01
N ASN A 260 -6.40 33.14 34.64
CA ASN A 260 -6.43 32.99 36.08
C ASN A 260 -5.16 33.54 36.75
N ALA A 261 -3.99 33.39 36.14
CA ALA A 261 -2.72 33.94 36.65
C ALA A 261 -2.61 35.47 36.54
N LYS A 262 -3.52 36.12 35.81
CA LYS A 262 -3.57 37.57 35.62
C LYS A 262 -4.63 38.27 36.47
N SER A 263 -5.50 37.49 37.12
CA SER A 263 -6.49 37.96 38.10
C SER A 263 -5.94 37.86 39.51
#